data_AF-A0AAW4H7K7-F1
#
_entry.id   AF-A0AAW4H7K7-F1
#
_cell.length_a   1.000
_cell.length_b   1.000
_cell.length_c   1.000
_cell.angle_alpha   90.00
_cell.angle_beta   90.00
_cell.angle_gamma   90.00
#
_symmetry.space_group_name_H-M   'P 1'
#
loop_
_entity.id
_entity.type
_entity.pdbx_description
1 polymer ?
#
loop_
_entity_poly.entity_id
_entity_poly.type
_entity_poly.pdbx_seq_one_letter_code
_entity_poly.pdbx_strand_id
1 'polypeptide(L)'
;MSRAYPLQSSLRGQLKQDFIKFRDRENLSDAEATRQLLTLALRIKLNDSDDDRPSNRELMEEIYRVVRQSSAIGDVIHGQTFDGEKLFKDQKESQPVRRQVKADIDNQVDSFLAGKKKG
;
A
#
# COMPACT_ATOMS: atom_id res chain seq x y z
N MET A 1 -15.00 8.21 -36.99
CA MET A 1 -15.67 7.87 -35.71
C MET A 1 -15.77 6.36 -35.61
N SER A 2 -14.89 5.69 -34.87
CA SER A 2 -15.02 4.24 -34.69
C SER A 2 -16.23 3.95 -33.79
N ARG A 3 -17.15 3.10 -34.25
CA ARG A 3 -18.29 2.64 -33.45
C ARG A 3 -17.78 2.06 -32.12
N ALA A 4 -18.48 2.35 -31.02
CA ALA A 4 -18.23 1.70 -29.75
C ALA A 4 -18.32 0.17 -29.94
N TYR A 5 -17.36 -0.58 -29.39
CA TYR A 5 -17.36 -2.05 -29.43
C TYR A 5 -18.39 -2.57 -28.40
N PRO A 6 -19.53 -3.14 -28.82
CA PRO A 6 -20.53 -3.62 -27.87
C PRO A 6 -20.04 -4.91 -27.23
N LEU A 7 -19.88 -4.89 -25.90
CA LEU A 7 -19.53 -6.06 -25.10
C LEU A 7 -20.70 -6.38 -24.16
N GLN A 8 -21.25 -7.58 -24.25
CA GLN A 8 -22.32 -8.05 -23.38
C GLN A 8 -21.85 -9.29 -22.63
N SER A 9 -22.00 -9.28 -21.30
CA SER A 9 -21.68 -10.41 -20.44
C SER A 9 -22.71 -10.51 -19.31
N SER A 10 -23.05 -11.72 -18.90
CA SER A 10 -23.99 -11.95 -17.80
C SER A 10 -23.24 -12.04 -16.46
N LEU A 11 -23.60 -11.20 -15.50
CA LEU A 11 -23.11 -11.31 -14.12
C LEU A 11 -23.96 -12.32 -13.34
N ARG A 12 -23.32 -13.23 -12.61
CA ARG A 12 -23.98 -14.27 -11.80
C ARG A 12 -23.37 -14.35 -10.40
N GLY A 13 -24.12 -14.89 -9.45
CA GLY A 13 -23.65 -15.13 -8.08
C GLY A 13 -23.18 -13.85 -7.38
N GLN A 14 -22.08 -13.96 -6.63
CA GLN A 14 -21.50 -12.87 -5.83
C GLN A 14 -21.12 -11.65 -6.69
N LEU A 15 -20.59 -11.87 -7.88
CA LEU A 15 -20.18 -10.79 -8.78
C LEU A 15 -21.34 -9.85 -9.14
N LYS A 16 -22.55 -10.40 -9.30
CA LYS A 16 -23.76 -9.60 -9.52
C LYS A 16 -24.08 -8.73 -8.30
N GLN A 17 -23.99 -9.29 -7.10
CA GLN A 17 -24.30 -8.58 -5.85
C GLN A 17 -23.30 -7.44 -5.61
N ASP A 18 -22.02 -7.71 -5.78
CA ASP A 18 -20.96 -6.72 -5.58
C ASP A 18 -21.03 -5.59 -6.62
N PHE A 19 -21.35 -5.93 -7.87
CA PHE A 19 -21.56 -4.94 -8.93
C PHE A 19 -22.72 -4.00 -8.61
N ILE A 20 -23.88 -4.54 -8.20
CA ILE A 20 -25.06 -3.74 -7.83
C ILE A 20 -24.69 -2.81 -6.66
N LYS A 21 -24.02 -3.35 -5.63
CA LYS A 21 -23.59 -2.57 -4.47
C LYS A 21 -22.65 -1.41 -4.86
N PHE A 22 -21.69 -1.66 -5.74
CA PHE A 22 -20.78 -0.63 -6.23
C PHE A 22 -21.52 0.45 -7.02
N ARG A 23 -22.34 0.04 -8.00
CA ARG A 23 -23.12 0.94 -8.84
C ARG A 23 -24.01 1.86 -8.00
N ASP A 24 -24.75 1.29 -7.05
CA ASP A 24 -25.71 2.02 -6.22
C ASP A 24 -25.00 2.99 -5.28
N ARG A 25 -23.84 2.60 -4.72
CA ARG A 25 -23.02 3.45 -3.87
C ARG A 25 -22.49 4.68 -4.61
N GLU A 26 -22.04 4.49 -5.85
CA GLU A 26 -21.43 5.56 -6.66
C GLU A 26 -22.47 6.33 -7.50
N ASN A 27 -23.76 5.95 -7.41
CA ASN A 27 -24.86 6.54 -8.16
C ASN A 27 -24.61 6.58 -9.69
N LEU A 28 -24.14 5.45 -10.22
CA LEU A 28 -23.78 5.30 -11.64
C LEU A 28 -24.81 4.50 -12.42
N SER A 29 -24.86 4.67 -13.74
CA SER A 29 -25.53 3.72 -14.61
C SER A 29 -24.73 2.40 -14.72
N ASP A 30 -25.40 1.31 -15.09
CA ASP A 30 -24.74 0.01 -15.34
C ASP A 30 -23.57 0.14 -16.33
N ALA A 31 -23.75 0.96 -17.37
CA ALA A 31 -22.72 1.19 -18.39
C ALA A 31 -21.51 1.95 -17.83
N GLU A 32 -21.73 2.96 -17.00
CA GLU A 32 -20.65 3.73 -16.37
C GLU A 32 -19.89 2.90 -15.35
N ALA A 33 -20.62 2.22 -14.46
CA ALA A 33 -20.02 1.32 -13.47
C ALA A 33 -19.19 0.23 -14.15
N THR A 34 -19.71 -0.39 -15.21
CA THR A 34 -18.99 -1.40 -15.97
C THR A 34 -17.73 -0.84 -16.63
N ARG A 35 -17.80 0.35 -17.25
CA ARG A 35 -16.62 0.99 -17.86
C ARG A 35 -15.55 1.30 -16.83
N GLN A 36 -15.91 1.83 -15.68
CA GLN A 36 -14.95 2.15 -14.62
C GLN A 36 -14.26 0.89 -14.11
N LEU A 37 -15.03 -0.14 -13.75
CA LEU A 37 -14.50 -1.41 -13.24
C LEU A 37 -13.63 -2.12 -14.28
N LEU A 38 -14.08 -2.17 -15.53
CA LEU A 38 -13.31 -2.81 -16.62
C LEU A 38 -12.02 -2.05 -16.91
N THR A 39 -12.06 -0.71 -16.89
CA THR A 39 -10.85 0.13 -17.05
C THR A 39 -9.84 -0.14 -15.95
N LEU A 40 -10.30 -0.22 -14.69
CA LEU A 40 -9.45 -0.54 -13.55
C LEU A 40 -8.85 -1.94 -13.67
N ALA A 41 -9.68 -2.94 -13.97
CA ALA A 41 -9.25 -4.33 -14.11
C ALA A 41 -8.22 -4.49 -15.24
N LEU A 42 -8.44 -3.84 -16.39
CA LEU A 42 -7.48 -3.85 -17.50
C LEU A 42 -6.18 -3.14 -17.15
N ARG A 43 -6.22 -2.00 -16.46
CA ARG A 43 -5.00 -1.33 -15.98
C ARG A 43 -4.19 -2.24 -15.06
N ILE A 44 -4.83 -2.94 -14.13
CA ILE A 44 -4.15 -3.90 -13.27
C ILE A 44 -3.56 -5.04 -14.12
N LYS A 45 -4.39 -5.69 -14.95
CA LYS A 45 -3.95 -6.87 -15.70
C LYS A 45 -2.92 -6.61 -16.79
N LEU A 46 -2.98 -5.46 -17.45
CA LEU A 46 -2.01 -5.06 -18.46
C LEU A 46 -0.72 -4.50 -17.84
N ASN A 47 -0.79 -3.92 -16.63
CA ASN A 47 0.42 -3.51 -15.92
C ASN A 47 1.10 -4.69 -15.19
N ASP A 48 0.33 -5.71 -14.79
CA ASP A 48 0.86 -6.93 -14.17
C ASP A 48 1.57 -7.85 -15.18
N SER A 49 1.33 -7.68 -16.50
CA SER A 49 1.67 -8.71 -17.49
C SER A 49 3.03 -8.58 -18.17
N ASP A 50 3.80 -7.49 -18.01
CA ASP A 50 5.07 -7.31 -18.76
C ASP A 50 6.14 -6.46 -18.03
N ASP A 51 6.12 -6.35 -16.71
CA ASP A 51 7.06 -5.47 -16.01
C ASP A 51 7.64 -6.10 -14.73
N ASP A 52 8.97 -6.28 -14.70
CA ASP A 52 9.74 -6.54 -13.47
C ASP A 52 9.71 -5.34 -12.48
N ARG A 53 8.89 -4.32 -12.76
CA ARG A 53 8.71 -3.15 -11.91
C ARG A 53 7.74 -3.49 -10.77
N PRO A 54 7.97 -2.97 -9.55
CA PRO A 54 7.10 -3.24 -8.42
C PRO A 54 5.67 -2.80 -8.72
N SER A 55 4.71 -3.69 -8.47
CA SER A 55 3.29 -3.41 -8.57
C SER A 55 2.89 -2.23 -7.67
N ASN A 56 1.77 -1.57 -7.96
CA ASN A 56 1.25 -0.49 -7.12
C ASN A 56 1.07 -0.92 -5.65
N ARG A 57 0.78 -2.20 -5.42
CA ARG A 57 0.71 -2.76 -4.07
C ARG A 57 2.09 -2.79 -3.42
N GLU A 58 3.08 -3.35 -4.09
CA GLU A 58 4.46 -3.43 -3.59
C GLU A 58 5.05 -2.03 -3.35
N LEU A 59 4.78 -1.06 -4.23
CA LEU A 59 5.16 0.35 -4.01
C LEU A 59 4.51 0.93 -2.76
N MET A 60 3.22 0.68 -2.53
CA MET A 60 2.53 1.18 -1.32
C MET A 60 3.02 0.50 -0.04
N GLU A 61 3.34 -0.79 -0.10
CA GLU A 61 3.95 -1.54 1.01
C GLU A 61 5.34 -0.98 1.35
N GLU A 62 6.15 -0.68 0.34
CA GLU A 62 7.48 -0.08 0.52
C GLU A 62 7.41 1.37 1.03
N ILE A 63 6.49 2.19 0.50
CA ILE A 63 6.25 3.55 1.01
C ILE A 63 5.85 3.50 2.49
N TYR A 64 4.96 2.58 2.88
CA TYR A 64 4.56 2.41 4.27
C TYR A 64 5.75 2.02 5.17
N ARG A 65 6.60 1.10 4.72
CA ARG A 65 7.82 0.69 5.42
C ARG A 65 8.77 1.88 5.62
N VAL A 66 9.06 2.63 4.56
CA VAL A 66 9.97 3.80 4.59
C VAL A 66 9.46 4.89 5.54
N VAL A 67 8.15 5.18 5.51
CA VAL A 67 7.54 6.19 6.40
C VAL A 67 7.66 5.77 7.87
N ARG A 68 7.38 4.49 8.19
CA ARG A 68 7.50 3.97 9.56
C ARG A 68 8.94 4.00 10.06
N GLN A 69 9.89 3.56 9.24
CA GLN A 69 11.31 3.63 9.58
C GLN A 69 11.77 5.07 9.81
N SER A 70 11.37 6.00 8.93
CA SER A 70 11.77 7.41 9.03
C SER A 70 11.21 8.07 10.30
N SER A 71 9.96 7.80 10.66
CA SER A 71 9.34 8.32 11.89
C SER A 71 10.08 7.85 13.14
N ALA A 72 10.32 6.55 13.25
CA ALA A 72 10.96 6.00 14.45
C ALA A 72 12.44 6.36 14.56
N ILE A 73 13.16 6.45 13.43
CA ILE A 73 14.54 6.97 13.42
C ILE A 73 14.53 8.46 13.81
N GLY A 74 13.53 9.22 13.38
CA GLY A 74 13.30 10.60 13.81
C GLY A 74 13.17 10.70 15.34
N ASP A 75 12.36 9.84 15.96
CA ASP A 75 12.17 9.81 17.41
C ASP A 75 13.46 9.44 18.16
N VAL A 76 14.21 8.46 17.65
CA VAL A 76 15.52 8.05 18.22
C VAL A 76 16.55 9.18 18.10
N ILE A 77 16.60 9.85 16.95
CA ILE A 77 17.48 11.01 16.74
C ILE A 77 17.09 12.11 17.72
N HIS A 78 15.81 12.47 17.81
CA HIS A 78 15.33 13.51 18.72
C HIS A 78 15.68 13.22 20.18
N GLY A 79 15.49 11.98 20.64
CA GLY A 79 15.88 11.57 21.99
C GLY A 79 17.39 11.65 22.25
N GLN A 80 18.22 11.47 21.21
CA GLN A 80 19.68 11.54 21.30
C GLN A 80 20.23 12.98 21.18
N THR A 81 19.62 13.86 20.38
CA THR A 81 20.11 15.24 20.18
C THR A 81 19.73 16.22 21.29
N PHE A 82 18.67 15.97 22.07
CA PHE A 82 18.31 16.84 23.20
C PHE A 82 19.26 16.70 24.41
N ASP A 83 20.14 15.69 24.43
CA ASP A 83 21.17 15.46 25.45
C ASP A 83 22.58 15.54 24.81
N GLY A 84 23.05 16.77 24.59
CA GLY A 84 24.23 17.07 23.75
C GLY A 84 25.55 16.42 24.21
N GLU A 85 25.71 16.10 25.50
CA GLU A 85 26.88 15.36 26.02
C GLU A 85 26.83 13.86 25.68
N LYS A 86 25.63 13.24 25.65
CA LYS A 86 25.46 11.83 25.26
C LYS A 86 25.64 11.62 23.77
N LEU A 87 25.23 12.58 22.93
CA LEU A 87 25.31 12.47 21.47
C LEU A 87 26.73 12.14 20.98
N PHE A 88 27.77 12.73 21.60
CA PHE A 88 29.16 12.52 21.23
C PHE A 88 29.82 11.31 21.93
N LYS A 89 29.40 10.95 23.15
CA LYS A 89 29.90 9.76 23.86
C LYS A 89 29.34 8.46 23.29
N ASP A 90 28.05 8.45 22.97
CA ASP A 90 27.31 7.24 22.61
C ASP A 90 27.19 7.06 21.10
N GLN A 91 27.91 7.86 20.29
CA GLN A 91 27.84 7.79 18.83
C GLN A 91 28.15 6.38 18.30
N LYS A 92 29.08 5.65 18.93
CA LYS A 92 29.36 4.23 18.65
C LYS A 92 28.23 3.28 19.07
N GLU A 93 27.54 3.57 20.17
CA GLU A 93 26.39 2.78 20.68
C GLU A 93 25.07 3.12 19.99
N SER A 94 24.97 4.28 19.35
CA SER A 94 23.78 4.76 18.66
C SER A 94 23.48 3.98 17.37
N GLN A 95 24.51 3.50 16.67
CA GLN A 95 24.36 2.70 15.45
C GLN A 95 23.66 1.36 15.68
N PRO A 96 24.06 0.51 16.66
CA PRO A 96 23.37 -0.74 16.93
C PRO A 96 21.92 -0.52 17.38
N VAL A 97 21.65 0.52 18.18
CA VAL A 97 20.28 0.88 18.58
C VAL A 97 19.42 1.25 17.37
N ARG A 98 19.93 2.08 16.46
CA ARG A 98 19.21 2.44 15.22
C ARG A 98 18.96 1.22 14.32
N ARG A 99 19.91 0.28 14.25
CA ARG A 99 19.74 -0.98 13.49
C ARG A 99 18.68 -1.88 14.13
N GLN A 100 18.67 -1.99 15.45
CA GLN A 100 17.67 -2.77 16.19
C GLN A 100 16.26 -2.20 16.01
N VAL A 101 16.09 -0.89 16.18
CA VAL A 101 14.82 -0.19 15.96
C VAL A 101 14.33 -0.37 14.52
N LYS A 102 15.23 -0.31 13.53
CA LYS A 102 14.87 -0.57 12.13
C LYS A 102 14.36 -2.01 11.94
N ALA A 103 15.05 -3.01 12.49
CA ALA A 103 14.66 -4.40 12.40
C ALA A 103 13.30 -4.68 13.10
N ASP A 104 13.05 -4.06 14.25
CA ASP A 104 11.79 -4.20 14.96
C ASP A 104 10.61 -3.61 14.16
N ILE A 105 10.83 -2.48 13.49
CA ILE A 105 9.83 -1.88 12.60
C ILE A 105 9.57 -2.75 11.39
N ASP A 106 10.61 -3.31 10.79
CA ASP A 106 10.47 -4.22 9.65
C ASP A 106 9.60 -5.43 10.04
N ASN A 107 9.85 -6.03 11.20
CA ASN A 107 9.05 -7.14 11.74
C ASN A 107 7.59 -6.73 12.03
N GLN A 108 7.35 -5.51 12.52
CA GLN A 108 6.01 -4.99 12.75
C GLN A 108 5.26 -4.70 11.45
N VAL A 109 5.94 -4.16 10.44
CA VAL A 109 5.39 -3.93 9.10
C VAL A 109 5.04 -5.27 8.45
N ASP A 110 5.93 -6.26 8.50
CA ASP A 110 5.68 -7.61 7.98
C ASP A 110 4.47 -8.27 8.66
N SER A 111 4.39 -8.16 9.99
CA SER A 111 3.26 -8.69 10.76
C SER A 111 1.93 -8.01 10.39
N PHE A 112 1.95 -6.70 10.14
CA PHE A 112 0.78 -5.94 9.74
C PHE A 112 0.33 -6.26 8.31
N LEU A 113 1.27 -6.33 7.36
CA LEU A 113 1.01 -6.70 5.96
C LEU A 113 0.52 -8.15 5.82
N ALA A 114 0.99 -9.05 6.69
CA ALA A 114 0.51 -10.43 6.80
C ALA A 114 -0.89 -10.55 7.45
N GLY A 115 -1.52 -9.43 7.85
CA GLY A 115 -2.89 -9.41 8.34
C GLY A 115 -3.07 -9.74 9.82
N LYS A 116 -2.02 -9.74 10.64
CA LYS A 116 -2.20 -9.78 12.11
C LYS A 116 -2.91 -8.50 12.55
N LYS A 117 -4.12 -8.66 13.10
CA LYS A 117 -4.88 -7.54 13.67
C LYS A 117 -4.05 -6.82 14.73
N LYS A 118 -4.10 -5.49 14.71
CA LYS A 118 -3.57 -4.63 15.78
C LYS A 118 -4.17 -5.10 17.12
N GLY A 119 -3.30 -5.44 18.06
CA GLY A 119 -3.62 -5.30 19.49
C GLY A 119 -3.70 -3.82 19.83
#